data_AF-A0A952VQW5-F1
#
_entry.id   AF-A0A952VQW5-F1
#
_cell.length_a   1.000
_cell.length_b   1.000
_cell.length_c   1.000
_cell.angle_alpha   90.00
_cell.angle_beta   90.00
_cell.angle_gamma   90.00
#
_symmetry.space_group_name_H-M   'P 1'
#
loop_
_entity.id
_entity.type
_entity.pdbx_description
1 polymer ?
#
loop_
_entity_poly.entity_id
_entity_poly.type
_entity_poly.pdbx_seq_one_letter_code
_entity_poly.pdbx_strand_id
1 'polypeptide(L)'
;ERKWLTRFFGIVRGMSMWRFTRITLGGPEASMFDLPNILLSQLVTPKVMWQELIGVNLIKIAPALQVPIFFFLGRHDRVVTPETSIAYYDLLQAPSKTLIWFEESGHEPPTEEQEKFNRLMAELVRPVVVASSS
;
A
#
# COMPACT_ATOMS: atom_id res chain seq x y z
N GLU A 1 20.78 3.49 1.62
CA GLU A 1 19.84 3.17 2.73
C GLU A 1 18.78 2.11 2.41
N ARG A 2 17.96 2.23 1.35
CA ARG A 2 16.84 1.29 1.08
C ARG A 2 17.22 -0.19 0.90
N LYS A 3 18.41 -0.48 0.39
CA LYS A 3 18.90 -1.87 0.11
C LYS A 3 18.96 -2.77 1.35
N TRP A 4 19.14 -2.18 2.53
CA TRP A 4 19.27 -2.92 3.80
C TRP A 4 17.93 -3.12 4.52
N LEU A 5 17.00 -2.17 4.35
CA LEU A 5 15.67 -2.25 4.97
C LEU A 5 14.84 -3.41 4.40
N THR A 6 14.78 -3.55 3.08
CA THR A 6 14.06 -4.65 2.42
C THR A 6 14.68 -6.02 2.71
N ARG A 7 16.00 -6.07 2.92
CA ARG A 7 16.74 -7.33 3.13
C ARG A 7 16.66 -7.86 4.57
N PHE A 8 16.46 -6.99 5.57
CA PHE A 8 16.55 -7.39 6.98
C PHE A 8 15.25 -7.24 7.78
N PHE A 9 14.33 -6.35 7.40
CA PHE A 9 13.13 -6.08 8.20
C PHE A 9 11.86 -6.71 7.64
N GLY A 10 11.89 -7.21 6.41
CA GLY A 10 10.67 -7.55 5.68
C GLY A 10 9.90 -6.27 5.30
N ILE A 11 9.05 -6.37 4.27
CA ILE A 11 8.17 -5.26 3.87
C ILE A 11 7.00 -5.13 4.87
N VAL A 12 6.64 -6.23 5.52
CA VAL A 12 5.54 -6.31 6.48
C VAL A 12 6.07 -6.60 7.88
N ARG A 13 5.78 -5.72 8.82
CA ARG A 13 6.15 -5.87 10.23
C ARG A 13 5.35 -7.04 10.84
N GLY A 14 6.05 -7.97 11.50
CA GLY A 14 5.41 -9.08 12.24
C GLY A 14 4.90 -10.25 11.38
N MET A 15 5.23 -10.32 10.10
CA MET A 15 4.86 -11.46 9.25
C MET A 15 5.76 -12.68 9.53
N SER A 16 5.16 -13.77 10.00
CA SER A 16 5.87 -15.05 10.18
C SER A 16 5.94 -15.84 8.87
N MET A 17 6.99 -16.67 8.72
CA MET A 17 7.17 -17.56 7.56
C MET A 17 5.95 -18.48 7.35
N TRP A 18 5.36 -18.96 8.44
CA TRP A 18 4.15 -19.79 8.42
C TRP A 18 2.93 -19.04 7.88
N ARG A 19 2.75 -17.76 8.23
CA ARG A 19 1.67 -16.93 7.71
C ARG A 19 1.86 -16.62 6.23
N PHE A 20 3.10 -16.34 5.82
CA PHE A 20 3.48 -16.13 4.42
C PHE A 20 3.19 -17.35 3.54
N THR A 21 3.62 -18.54 3.97
CA THR A 21 3.39 -19.79 3.23
C THR A 21 1.89 -20.10 3.09
N ARG A 22 1.10 -19.87 4.14
CA ARG A 22 -0.36 -20.10 4.10
C ARG A 22 -1.08 -19.16 3.12
N ILE A 23 -0.68 -17.89 3.05
CA ILE A 23 -1.27 -16.94 2.10
C ILE A 23 -0.90 -17.32 0.66
N THR A 24 0.37 -17.65 0.44
CA THR A 24 0.90 -17.97 -0.90
C THR A 24 0.33 -19.27 -1.45
N LEU A 25 0.07 -20.27 -0.60
CA LEU A 25 -0.42 -21.59 -1.03
C LEU A 25 -1.92 -21.81 -0.79
N GLY A 26 -2.59 -20.90 -0.06
CA GLY A 26 -3.98 -21.07 0.37
C GLY A 26 -4.97 -20.10 -0.28
N GLY A 27 -4.51 -19.10 -1.04
CA GLY A 27 -5.37 -18.16 -1.76
C GLY A 27 -5.81 -18.73 -3.13
N PRO A 28 -7.05 -18.47 -3.58
CA PRO A 28 -7.50 -18.86 -4.92
C PRO A 28 -6.75 -18.13 -6.05
N GLU A 29 -6.00 -17.09 -5.71
CA GLU A 29 -5.30 -16.18 -6.63
C GLU A 29 -3.83 -16.57 -6.87
N ALA A 30 -3.31 -17.54 -6.12
CA ALA A 30 -1.93 -18.01 -6.25
C ALA A 30 -1.91 -19.53 -6.40
N SER A 31 -1.49 -20.00 -7.57
CA SER A 31 -1.23 -21.41 -7.81
C SER A 31 0.19 -21.76 -7.43
N MET A 32 0.43 -23.02 -7.04
CA MET A 32 1.79 -23.56 -6.90
C MET A 32 2.60 -23.45 -8.20
N PHE A 33 1.92 -23.39 -9.35
CA PHE A 33 2.54 -23.18 -10.66
C PHE A 33 2.97 -21.73 -10.91
N ASP A 34 2.48 -20.77 -10.12
CA ASP A 34 2.87 -19.37 -10.22
C ASP A 34 4.15 -19.06 -9.43
N LEU A 35 4.58 -19.96 -8.53
CA LEU A 35 5.77 -19.78 -7.69
C LEU A 35 7.03 -19.42 -8.50
N PRO A 36 7.36 -20.09 -9.63
CA PRO A 36 8.52 -19.71 -10.43
C PRO A 36 8.39 -18.29 -11.00
N ASN A 37 7.20 -17.90 -11.45
CA ASN A 37 6.95 -16.58 -12.02
C ASN A 37 6.96 -15.49 -10.95
N ILE A 38 6.44 -15.76 -9.76
CA ILE A 38 6.50 -14.87 -8.60
C ILE A 38 7.97 -14.61 -8.21
N LEU A 39 8.78 -15.67 -8.12
CA LEU A 39 10.20 -15.56 -7.80
C LEU A 39 10.96 -14.77 -8.87
N LEU A 40 10.73 -15.06 -10.15
CA LEU A 40 11.33 -14.30 -11.26
C LEU A 40 10.92 -12.82 -11.23
N SER A 41 9.63 -12.54 -11.02
CA SER A 41 9.11 -11.18 -10.93
C SER A 41 9.79 -10.38 -9.82
N GLN A 42 9.95 -10.97 -8.63
CA GLN A 42 10.65 -10.30 -7.53
C GLN A 42 12.12 -9.97 -7.83
N LEU A 43 12.78 -10.74 -8.70
CA LEU A 43 14.19 -10.54 -9.05
C LEU A 43 14.39 -9.59 -10.23
N VAL A 44 13.45 -9.54 -11.17
CA VAL A 44 13.58 -8.84 -12.45
C VAL A 44 12.83 -7.51 -12.45
N THR A 45 11.56 -7.50 -12.04
CA THR A 45 10.67 -6.34 -12.13
C THR A 45 11.25 -5.11 -11.43
N PRO A 46 11.75 -5.19 -10.19
CA PRO A 46 12.35 -4.03 -9.54
C PRO A 46 13.59 -3.51 -10.26
N LYS A 47 14.32 -4.32 -11.03
CA LYS A 47 15.52 -3.86 -11.75
C LYS A 47 15.16 -3.10 -13.04
N VAL A 48 14.17 -3.61 -13.76
CA VAL A 48 13.79 -3.08 -15.07
C VAL A 48 12.92 -1.83 -14.90
N MET A 49 11.99 -1.84 -13.96
CA MET A 49 11.00 -0.76 -13.79
C MET A 49 11.44 0.34 -12.82
N TRP A 50 12.60 0.21 -12.16
CA TRP A 50 13.02 1.16 -11.12
C TRP A 50 13.06 2.59 -11.63
N GLN A 51 13.66 2.81 -12.80
CA GLN A 51 13.87 4.14 -13.36
C GLN A 51 12.56 4.83 -13.70
N GLU A 52 11.61 4.07 -14.26
CA GLU A 52 10.27 4.57 -14.54
C GLU A 52 9.53 4.90 -13.24
N LEU A 53 9.56 3.99 -12.26
CA LEU A 53 8.88 4.14 -10.97
C LEU A 53 9.35 5.38 -10.21
N ILE A 54 10.67 5.60 -10.08
CA ILE A 54 11.20 6.77 -9.36
C ILE A 54 11.01 8.08 -10.13
N GLY A 55 10.77 8.01 -11.43
CA GLY A 55 10.47 9.17 -12.28
C GLY A 55 9.03 9.66 -12.14
N VAL A 56 8.11 8.85 -11.59
CA VAL A 56 6.71 9.22 -11.42
C VAL A 56 6.58 10.32 -10.37
N ASN A 57 5.96 11.43 -10.76
CA ASN A 57 5.64 12.54 -9.87
C ASN A 57 4.13 12.81 -9.89
N LEU A 58 3.43 12.32 -8.88
CA LEU A 58 1.97 12.45 -8.76
C LEU A 58 1.50 13.90 -8.63
N ILE A 59 2.32 14.80 -8.06
CA ILE A 59 2.00 16.24 -7.99
C ILE A 59 1.85 16.82 -9.40
N LYS A 60 2.60 16.30 -10.39
CA LYS A 60 2.53 16.77 -11.78
C LYS A 60 1.44 16.07 -12.59
N ILE A 61 1.33 14.75 -12.47
CA ILE A 61 0.47 13.95 -13.35
C ILE A 61 -0.95 13.76 -12.82
N ALA A 62 -1.16 13.91 -11.51
CA ALA A 62 -2.44 13.80 -10.85
C ALA A 62 -2.65 14.93 -9.81
N PRO A 63 -2.51 16.21 -10.18
CA PRO A 63 -2.69 17.32 -9.24
C PRO A 63 -4.13 17.45 -8.73
N ALA A 64 -5.11 16.91 -9.48
CA ALA A 64 -6.52 16.94 -9.14
C ALA A 64 -7.20 15.60 -9.50
N LEU A 65 -8.08 15.12 -8.63
CA LEU A 65 -8.91 13.94 -8.84
C LEU A 65 -10.36 14.29 -8.56
N GLN A 66 -11.28 13.78 -9.38
CA GLN A 66 -12.72 14.10 -9.28
C GLN A 66 -13.48 13.14 -8.34
N VAL A 67 -12.76 12.41 -7.49
CA VAL A 67 -13.32 11.40 -6.59
C VAL A 67 -12.85 11.63 -5.15
N PRO A 68 -13.64 11.23 -4.14
CA PRO A 68 -13.20 11.22 -2.74
C PRO A 68 -11.92 10.38 -2.55
N ILE A 69 -10.96 10.88 -1.77
CA ILE A 69 -9.67 10.21 -1.55
C ILE A 69 -9.46 9.88 -0.08
N PHE A 70 -9.01 8.67 0.20
CA PHE A 70 -8.62 8.20 1.54
C PHE A 70 -7.15 7.79 1.53
N PHE A 71 -6.35 8.40 2.40
CA PHE A 71 -4.94 8.05 2.61
C PHE A 71 -4.82 7.23 3.88
N PHE A 72 -4.32 6.01 3.77
CA PHE A 72 -4.02 5.13 4.91
C PHE A 72 -2.51 5.04 5.08
N LEU A 73 -1.99 5.62 6.16
CA LEU A 73 -0.55 5.72 6.38
C LEU A 73 -0.18 5.03 7.71
N GLY A 74 0.86 4.19 7.67
CA GLY A 74 1.46 3.65 8.88
C GLY A 74 2.46 4.61 9.51
N ARG A 75 2.45 4.76 10.84
CA ARG A 75 3.42 5.61 11.56
C ARG A 75 4.86 5.17 11.42
N HIS A 76 5.06 3.89 11.14
CA HIS A 76 6.38 3.27 11.09
C HIS A 76 6.84 2.95 9.67
N ASP A 77 6.18 3.50 8.63
CA ASP A 77 6.58 3.27 7.24
C ASP A 77 7.96 3.90 6.97
N ARG A 78 8.92 3.05 6.58
CA ARG A 78 10.29 3.45 6.19
C ARG A 78 10.56 3.26 4.70
N VAL A 79 9.57 2.73 3.96
CA VAL A 79 9.62 2.50 2.52
C VAL A 79 9.09 3.75 1.81
N VAL A 80 7.88 4.19 2.17
CA VAL A 80 7.29 5.46 1.75
C VAL A 80 7.12 6.31 3.01
N THR A 81 8.05 7.24 3.21
CA THR A 81 8.02 8.05 4.43
C THR A 81 6.72 8.85 4.47
N PRO A 82 6.02 8.91 5.62
CA PRO A 82 4.71 9.55 5.68
C PRO A 82 4.73 11.02 5.26
N GLU A 83 5.85 11.72 5.43
CA GLU A 83 6.05 13.10 4.99
C GLU A 83 5.85 13.27 3.49
N THR A 84 6.28 12.28 2.68
CA THR A 84 6.08 12.30 1.23
C THR A 84 4.60 12.22 0.87
N SER A 85 3.87 11.34 1.55
CA SER A 85 2.43 11.18 1.35
C SER A 85 1.64 12.39 1.82
N ILE A 86 2.02 13.01 2.95
CA ILE A 86 1.40 14.25 3.45
C ILE A 86 1.62 15.40 2.48
N ALA A 87 2.85 15.57 1.96
CA ALA A 87 3.14 16.63 1.00
C ALA A 87 2.26 16.52 -0.26
N TYR A 88 2.01 15.30 -0.74
CA TYR A 88 1.07 15.08 -1.84
C TYR A 88 -0.39 15.29 -1.42
N TYR A 89 -0.79 14.81 -0.24
CA TYR A 89 -2.12 15.03 0.32
C TYR A 89 -2.47 16.52 0.38
N ASP A 90 -1.54 17.37 0.81
CA ASP A 90 -1.76 18.81 0.95
C ASP A 90 -1.99 19.50 -0.40
N LEU A 91 -1.21 19.09 -1.42
CA LEU A 91 -1.25 19.68 -2.77
C LEU A 91 -2.39 19.15 -3.64
N LEU A 92 -2.83 17.92 -3.41
CA LEU A 92 -3.86 17.26 -4.20
C LEU A 92 -5.21 17.99 -4.08
N GLN A 93 -5.88 18.26 -5.20
CA GLN A 93 -7.26 18.73 -5.22
C GLN A 93 -8.21 17.56 -5.39
N ALA A 94 -9.23 17.46 -4.53
CA ALA A 94 -10.28 16.46 -4.64
C ALA A 94 -11.57 16.94 -3.96
N PRO A 95 -12.75 16.38 -4.31
CA PRO A 95 -14.02 16.70 -3.65
C PRO A 95 -13.98 16.55 -2.13
N SER A 96 -13.27 15.53 -1.65
CA SER A 96 -12.93 15.34 -0.23
C SER A 96 -11.65 14.53 -0.10
N LYS A 97 -10.91 14.77 0.98
CA LYS A 97 -9.66 14.06 1.28
C LYS A 97 -9.62 13.72 2.77
N THR A 98 -9.46 12.45 3.10
CA THR A 98 -9.35 11.98 4.49
C THR A 98 -8.02 11.27 4.68
N LEU A 99 -7.26 11.66 5.71
CA LEU A 99 -6.00 11.01 6.09
C LEU A 99 -6.23 10.22 7.39
N ILE A 100 -5.89 8.93 7.37
CA ILE A 100 -6.04 8.03 8.50
C ILE A 100 -4.69 7.44 8.87
N TRP A 101 -4.35 7.53 10.16
CA TRP A 101 -3.14 6.95 10.72
C TRP A 101 -3.38 5.56 11.28
N PHE A 102 -2.46 4.67 10.92
CA PHE A 102 -2.29 3.36 11.49
C PHE A 102 -1.09 3.42 12.44
N GLU A 103 -1.41 3.66 13.72
CA GLU A 103 -0.44 4.00 14.76
C GLU A 103 0.55 2.86 15.03
N GLU A 104 0.13 1.61 14.79
CA GLU A 104 0.96 0.42 15.03
C GLU A 104 1.49 -0.21 13.74
N SER A 105 1.23 0.40 12.57
CA SER A 105 1.62 -0.13 11.25
C SER A 105 2.83 0.60 10.62
N GLY A 106 3.54 -0.14 9.78
CA GLY A 106 4.54 0.31 8.82
C GLY A 106 3.98 0.41 7.41
N HIS A 107 4.61 -0.28 6.45
CA HIS A 107 4.31 -0.11 5.02
C HIS A 107 2.99 -0.73 4.58
N GLU A 108 2.52 -1.78 5.29
CA GLU A 108 1.35 -2.56 4.87
C GLU A 108 0.23 -2.55 5.93
N PRO A 109 -0.39 -1.38 6.22
CA PRO A 109 -1.52 -1.30 7.15
C PRO A 109 -2.65 -2.34 6.96
N PRO A 110 -3.04 -2.73 5.72
CA PRO A 110 -4.08 -3.74 5.52
C PRO A 110 -3.72 -5.11 6.11
N THR A 111 -2.42 -5.43 6.17
CA THR A 111 -1.92 -6.71 6.70
C THR A 111 -1.57 -6.61 8.17
N GLU A 112 -1.05 -5.46 8.61
CA GLU A 112 -0.53 -5.25 9.97
C GLU A 112 -1.63 -4.92 10.99
N GLU A 113 -2.66 -4.16 10.60
CA GLU A 113 -3.81 -3.79 11.43
C GLU A 113 -5.14 -4.16 10.71
N GLN A 114 -5.25 -5.43 10.29
CA GLN A 114 -6.32 -5.92 9.42
C GLN A 114 -7.75 -5.61 9.92
N GLU A 115 -8.01 -5.76 11.23
CA GLU A 115 -9.33 -5.47 11.81
C GLU A 115 -9.71 -4.00 11.67
N LYS A 116 -8.76 -3.10 11.94
CA LYS A 116 -8.96 -1.65 11.81
C LYS A 116 -9.14 -1.27 10.34
N PHE A 117 -8.31 -1.80 9.45
CA PHE A 117 -8.43 -1.56 8.02
C PHE A 117 -9.82 -1.99 7.50
N ASN A 118 -10.24 -3.22 7.78
CA ASN A 118 -11.53 -3.74 7.33
C ASN A 118 -12.71 -2.91 7.88
N ARG A 119 -12.65 -2.51 9.15
CA ARG A 119 -13.65 -1.63 9.78
C ARG A 119 -13.75 -0.28 9.07
N LEU A 120 -12.60 0.37 8.84
CA LEU A 120 -12.56 1.66 8.12
C LEU A 120 -13.09 1.52 6.68
N MET A 121 -12.78 0.43 5.99
CA MET A 121 -13.35 0.17 4.67
C MET A 121 -14.89 0.06 4.72
N ALA A 122 -15.44 -0.66 5.69
CA ALA A 122 -16.88 -0.89 5.83
C ALA A 122 -17.65 0.35 6.30
N GLU A 123 -17.10 1.08 7.27
CA GLU A 123 -17.79 2.17 7.98
C GLU A 123 -17.50 3.55 7.40
N LEU A 124 -16.32 3.76 6.80
CA LEU A 124 -15.88 5.07 6.30
C LEU A 124 -15.87 5.13 4.76
N VAL A 125 -15.28 4.13 4.09
CA VAL A 125 -15.09 4.18 2.63
C VAL A 125 -16.36 3.75 1.88
N ARG A 126 -16.95 2.60 2.24
CA ARG A 126 -18.12 2.04 1.54
C ARG A 126 -19.31 3.00 1.46
N PRO A 127 -19.70 3.75 2.51
CA PRO A 127 -20.85 4.66 2.43
C PRO A 127 -20.66 5.78 1.40
N VAL A 128 -19.42 6.28 1.24
CA VAL A 128 -19.10 7.34 0.28
C VAL A 128 -19.26 6.87 -1.16
N VAL A 129 -18.92 5.61 -1.44
CA VAL A 129 -19.08 5.01 -2.78
C VAL A 129 -20.57 4.84 -3.13
N VAL A 130 -21.37 4.34 -2.17
CA VAL A 130 -22.80 4.11 -2.38
C VAL A 130 -23.55 5.43 -2.59
N ALA A 131 -23.24 6.45 -1.79
CA ALA A 131 -23.85 7.78 -1.91
C ALA A 131 -23.46 8.51 -3.21
N SER A 132 -22.27 8.24 -3.77
CA SER A 132 -21.82 8.85 -5.03
C SER A 132 -22.40 8.15 -6.29
N SER A 133 -23.05 7.00 -6.11
CA SER A 133 -23.63 6.20 -7.19
C SER A 133 -25.16 6.34 -7.29
N SER A 134 -25.75 7.16 -6.42
CA SER A 134 -27.19 7.47 -6.34
C SER A 134 -27.45 8.89 -6.81
#